data_AF-A0A832JQ58-F1
#
_entry.id   AF-A0A832JQ58-F1
#
_cell.length_a   1.000
_cell.length_b   1.000
_cell.length_c   1.000
_cell.angle_alpha   90.00
_cell.angle_beta   90.00
_cell.angle_gamma   90.00
#
_symmetry.space_group_name_H-M   'P 1'
#
loop_
_entity.id
_entity.type
_entity.pdbx_description
1 polymer ?
#
loop_
_entity_poly.entity_id
_entity_poly.type
_entity_poly.pdbx_seq_one_letter_code
_entity_poly.pdbx_strand_id
1 'polypeptide(L)'
;MASAEGKPFGCVLNRVDPSSSAPLRDLLSSLGAKVLGELPHLPQLSRASLGGSSLEGFELSPEVEGLLAALSLLSEGFSSPGAGGPRFLPEVFAFRPIGRARVGSREVPRHWTVSDLEGEIELLPFYEPALRELERGRKVVVLFCFDRSRPFEEGDLRQIPPHRGVEMGVFSTCSPVRPNPIGMSVLEVLEVRGSTLRVRGLDMLDGTPILDIKPFAEGRGES
;
A
#
# COMPACT_ATOMS: atom_id res chain seq x y z
N MET A 1 -32.88 -8.80 -0.49
CA MET A 1 -32.26 -8.37 -1.76
C MET A 1 -32.01 -6.88 -1.67
N ALA A 2 -30.80 -6.47 -1.31
CA ALA A 2 -30.35 -5.08 -1.38
C ALA A 2 -28.98 -5.12 -2.05
N SER A 3 -28.89 -4.44 -3.18
CA SER A 3 -27.77 -4.41 -4.11
C SER A 3 -26.60 -3.66 -3.48
N ALA A 4 -25.40 -4.26 -3.54
CA ALA A 4 -24.15 -3.62 -3.17
C ALA A 4 -23.69 -2.73 -4.32
N GLU A 5 -23.84 -1.41 -4.19
CA GLU A 5 -23.18 -0.45 -5.07
C GLU A 5 -21.74 -0.26 -4.59
N GLY A 6 -20.84 -1.10 -5.10
CA GLY A 6 -19.41 -0.92 -4.95
C GLY A 6 -18.95 0.29 -5.76
N LYS A 7 -18.47 1.34 -5.07
CA LYS A 7 -17.69 2.42 -5.69
C LYS A 7 -16.46 1.85 -6.42
N PRO A 8 -16.04 2.41 -7.56
CA PRO A 8 -14.88 1.93 -8.29
C PRO A 8 -13.61 2.30 -7.53
N PHE A 9 -12.94 1.31 -6.92
CA PHE A 9 -11.59 1.48 -6.40
C PHE A 9 -10.58 1.48 -7.56
N GLY A 10 -10.40 2.66 -8.15
CA GLY A 10 -9.33 2.94 -9.08
C GLY A 10 -8.07 3.38 -8.34
N CYS A 11 -6.93 2.78 -8.69
CA CYS A 11 -5.67 3.51 -8.77
C CYS A 11 -4.84 2.86 -9.88
N VAL A 12 -4.34 3.70 -10.77
CA VAL A 12 -3.90 3.42 -12.13
C VAL A 12 -2.43 3.00 -12.13
N LEU A 13 -2.10 1.96 -12.90
CA LEU A 13 -0.72 1.60 -13.23
C LEU A 13 -0.11 2.66 -14.16
N ASN A 14 1.04 3.21 -13.82
CA ASN A 14 2.02 3.67 -14.80
C ASN A 14 3.44 3.50 -14.23
N ARG A 15 4.28 2.79 -14.98
CA ARG A 15 5.74 2.77 -14.80
C ARG A 15 6.25 4.10 -15.39
N VAL A 16 6.94 4.92 -14.62
CA VAL A 16 7.58 6.14 -15.15
C VAL A 16 9.08 5.86 -15.19
N ASP A 17 9.62 5.73 -16.39
CA ASP A 17 11.07 5.65 -16.61
C ASP A 17 11.69 7.05 -16.38
N PRO A 18 12.61 7.22 -15.42
CA PRO A 18 13.20 8.52 -15.08
C PRO A 18 14.24 9.01 -16.11
N SER A 19 14.61 8.22 -17.12
CA SER A 19 15.65 8.58 -18.11
C SER A 19 15.13 9.24 -19.40
N SER A 20 13.81 9.33 -19.58
CA SER A 20 13.18 9.98 -20.72
C SER A 20 12.80 11.41 -20.34
N SER A 21 13.17 12.41 -21.15
CA SER A 21 12.73 13.81 -21.00
C SER A 21 11.38 14.11 -21.66
N ALA A 22 10.71 13.11 -22.22
CA ALA A 22 9.35 13.19 -22.76
C ALA A 22 8.17 13.14 -21.74
N PRO A 23 8.27 12.59 -20.52
CA PRO A 23 7.09 12.23 -19.74
C PRO A 23 6.38 13.40 -19.06
N LEU A 24 7.04 14.52 -18.73
CA LEU A 24 6.32 15.62 -18.05
C LEU A 24 5.25 16.21 -18.97
N ARG A 25 5.55 16.30 -20.28
CA ARG A 25 4.62 16.84 -21.28
C ARG A 25 3.49 15.86 -21.57
N ASP A 26 3.78 14.56 -21.62
CA ASP A 26 2.78 13.53 -21.89
C ASP A 26 1.92 13.21 -20.65
N LEU A 27 2.49 13.30 -19.45
CA LEU A 27 1.79 13.19 -18.16
C LEU A 27 0.89 14.39 -17.93
N LEU A 28 1.36 15.62 -18.20
CA LEU A 28 0.52 16.83 -18.15
C LEU A 28 -0.53 16.86 -19.27
N SER A 29 -0.26 16.25 -20.43
CA SER A 29 -1.26 16.12 -21.51
C SER A 29 -2.32 15.07 -21.18
N SER A 30 -1.94 13.95 -20.54
CA SER A 30 -2.83 12.88 -20.09
C SER A 30 -3.65 13.27 -18.85
N LEU A 31 -3.02 13.94 -17.87
CA LEU A 31 -3.74 14.58 -16.76
C LEU A 31 -4.61 15.72 -17.26
N GLY A 32 -4.11 16.55 -18.18
CA GLY A 32 -4.89 17.63 -18.78
C GLY A 32 -6.13 17.10 -19.47
N ALA A 33 -6.03 16.03 -20.27
CA ALA A 33 -7.17 15.42 -20.95
C ALA A 33 -8.19 14.76 -20.00
N LYS A 34 -7.75 14.18 -18.88
CA LYS A 34 -8.65 13.59 -17.87
C LYS A 34 -9.29 14.63 -16.95
N VAL A 35 -8.51 15.61 -16.48
CA VAL A 35 -8.99 16.71 -15.64
C VAL A 35 -9.92 17.64 -16.42
N LEU A 36 -9.66 17.89 -17.71
CA LEU A 36 -10.58 18.65 -18.59
C LEU A 36 -11.81 17.84 -19.03
N GLY A 37 -11.73 16.50 -19.03
CA GLY A 37 -12.84 15.63 -19.42
C GLY A 37 -13.92 15.45 -18.36
N GLU A 38 -13.59 15.63 -17.08
CA GLU A 38 -14.53 15.50 -15.95
C GLU A 38 -15.07 16.84 -15.42
N LEU A 39 -14.74 17.96 -16.08
CA LEU A 39 -15.27 19.29 -15.76
C LEU A 39 -16.26 19.77 -16.84
N PRO A 40 -17.54 19.40 -16.79
CA PRO A 40 -18.53 20.14 -17.56
C PRO A 40 -18.68 21.50 -16.85
N HIS A 41 -18.24 22.57 -17.53
CA HIS A 41 -18.41 23.98 -17.16
C HIS A 41 -17.29 24.63 -16.32
N LEU A 42 -16.12 24.84 -16.93
CA LEU A 42 -15.23 25.97 -16.59
C LEU A 42 -14.97 26.79 -17.87
N PRO A 43 -15.15 28.12 -17.85
CA PRO A 43 -14.96 28.96 -19.02
C PRO A 43 -13.47 29.03 -19.41
N GLN A 44 -13.22 28.79 -20.69
CA GLN A 44 -11.99 29.02 -21.47
C GLN A 44 -10.89 29.82 -20.73
N LEU A 45 -10.00 29.14 -20.01
CA LEU A 45 -8.75 29.75 -19.51
C LEU A 45 -7.81 29.96 -20.70
N SER A 46 -7.76 31.20 -21.20
CA SER A 46 -6.80 31.63 -22.21
C SER A 46 -5.36 31.52 -21.66
N ARG A 47 -4.40 31.22 -22.54
CA ARG A 47 -2.97 30.91 -22.26
C ARG A 47 -2.13 32.10 -21.70
N ALA A 48 -2.70 32.96 -20.88
CA ALA A 48 -2.00 34.09 -20.29
C ALA A 48 -2.32 34.21 -18.80
N SER A 49 -1.50 33.56 -17.96
CA SER A 49 -1.17 33.94 -16.57
C SER A 49 -0.73 32.69 -15.79
N LEU A 50 0.52 32.26 -15.97
CA LEU A 50 1.24 31.56 -14.91
C LEU A 50 1.84 32.65 -14.01
N GLY A 51 0.97 33.21 -13.17
CA GLY A 51 1.29 34.22 -12.16
C GLY A 51 0.34 33.99 -10.99
N GLY A 52 0.90 33.89 -9.79
CA GLY A 52 0.26 33.26 -8.63
C GLY A 52 -1.14 33.78 -8.30
N SER A 53 -2.02 32.85 -7.94
CA SER A 53 -3.19 33.08 -7.09
C SER A 53 -3.65 31.74 -6.52
N SER A 54 -3.93 31.76 -5.22
CA SER A 54 -4.20 30.59 -4.38
C SER A 54 -5.44 29.82 -4.82
N LEU A 55 -5.34 28.49 -4.82
CA LEU A 55 -6.46 27.57 -4.95
C LEU A 55 -7.14 27.41 -3.58
N GLU A 56 -7.83 28.45 -3.10
CA GLU A 56 -8.72 28.30 -1.94
C GLU A 56 -10.13 27.92 -2.43
N GLY A 57 -10.60 26.73 -2.03
CA GLY A 57 -12.02 26.35 -2.17
C GLY A 57 -12.35 25.00 -2.81
N PHE A 58 -11.38 24.15 -3.15
CA PHE A 58 -11.64 22.80 -3.66
C PHE A 58 -11.19 21.74 -2.64
N GLU A 59 -12.13 20.91 -2.17
CA GLU A 59 -11.79 19.65 -1.49
C GLU A 59 -11.18 18.71 -2.53
N LEU A 60 -9.86 18.56 -2.47
CA LEU A 60 -9.14 17.65 -3.33
C LEU A 60 -9.33 16.21 -2.81
N SER A 61 -9.46 15.26 -3.73
CA SER A 61 -9.47 13.86 -3.33
C SER A 61 -8.08 13.48 -2.78
N PRO A 62 -7.98 12.54 -1.82
CA PRO A 62 -6.68 12.12 -1.25
C PRO A 62 -5.65 11.70 -2.32
N GLU A 63 -6.12 11.21 -3.45
CA GLU A 63 -5.27 10.85 -4.60
C GLU A 63 -4.62 12.07 -5.27
N VAL A 64 -5.37 13.18 -5.38
CA VAL A 64 -4.88 14.44 -5.97
C VAL A 64 -3.95 15.17 -5.00
N GLU A 65 -4.27 15.15 -3.69
CA GLU A 65 -3.38 15.68 -2.66
C GLU A 65 -2.05 14.92 -2.62
N GLY A 66 -2.09 13.59 -2.67
CA GLY A 66 -0.89 12.75 -2.73
C GLY A 66 -0.03 13.03 -3.95
N LEU A 67 -0.64 13.29 -5.12
CA LEU A 67 0.08 13.64 -6.33
C LEU A 67 0.71 15.04 -6.25
N LEU A 68 0.00 16.02 -5.71
CA LEU A 68 0.52 17.38 -5.52
C LEU A 68 1.65 17.41 -4.49
N ALA A 69 1.53 16.67 -3.39
CA ALA A 69 2.60 16.52 -2.40
C ALA A 69 3.85 15.87 -3.01
N ALA A 70 3.68 14.82 -3.83
CA ALA A 70 4.80 14.22 -4.55
C ALA A 70 5.47 15.21 -5.52
N LEU A 71 4.68 16.02 -6.23
CA LEU A 71 5.21 17.06 -7.12
C LEU A 71 5.93 18.19 -6.36
N SER A 72 5.44 18.61 -5.19
CA SER A 72 6.10 19.61 -4.34
C SER A 72 7.42 19.10 -3.75
N LEU A 73 7.48 17.83 -3.34
CA LEU A 73 8.73 17.20 -2.89
C LEU A 73 9.76 17.11 -4.03
N LEU A 74 9.30 16.95 -5.27
CA LEU A 74 10.16 16.99 -6.44
C LEU A 74 10.64 18.41 -6.79
N SER A 75 9.91 19.47 -6.41
CA SER A 75 10.30 20.87 -6.67
C SER A 75 11.21 21.49 -5.60
N GLU A 76 11.08 21.09 -4.33
CA GLU A 76 11.82 21.69 -3.20
C GLU A 76 13.22 21.06 -2.98
N GLY A 77 13.60 20.03 -3.74
CA GLY A 77 14.72 19.14 -3.36
C GLY A 77 15.94 19.06 -4.28
N PHE A 78 16.06 19.86 -5.35
CA PHE A 78 17.13 19.65 -6.35
C PHE A 78 18.07 20.86 -6.51
N SER A 79 18.88 21.12 -5.47
CA SER A 79 20.23 21.64 -5.73
C SER A 79 21.06 20.51 -6.33
N SER A 80 21.72 20.78 -7.46
CA SER A 80 22.53 19.84 -8.25
C SER A 80 23.30 18.84 -7.36
N PRO A 81 23.27 17.52 -7.65
CA PRO A 81 23.91 16.53 -6.79
C PRO A 81 25.41 16.79 -6.76
N GLY A 82 25.91 17.27 -5.61
CA GLY A 82 27.31 17.07 -5.24
C GLY A 82 27.63 15.57 -5.23
N ALA A 83 28.91 15.23 -5.31
CA ALA A 83 29.46 13.87 -5.49
C ALA A 83 29.14 12.82 -4.39
N GLY A 84 28.09 13.01 -3.58
CA GLY A 84 27.65 12.11 -2.51
C GLY A 84 26.13 11.88 -2.42
N GLY A 85 25.33 12.30 -3.42
CA GLY A 85 23.89 12.06 -3.43
C GLY A 85 23.50 10.57 -3.63
N PRO A 86 22.28 10.17 -3.24
CA PRO A 86 21.81 8.80 -3.43
C PRO A 86 21.82 8.44 -4.92
N ARG A 87 22.28 7.22 -5.24
CA ARG A 87 22.34 6.71 -6.63
C ARG A 87 20.97 6.39 -7.22
N PHE A 88 19.89 6.58 -6.46
CA PHE A 88 18.52 6.29 -6.83
C PHE A 88 17.59 7.38 -6.28
N LEU A 89 16.65 7.82 -7.12
CA LEU A 89 15.59 8.73 -6.71
C LEU A 89 14.42 7.93 -6.15
N PRO A 90 13.76 8.39 -5.08
CA PRO A 90 12.62 7.67 -4.53
C PRO A 90 11.48 7.58 -5.56
N GLU A 91 11.22 6.37 -6.04
CA GLU A 91 10.05 6.05 -6.87
C GLU A 91 8.86 5.68 -5.99
N VAL A 92 7.68 6.16 -6.36
CA VAL A 92 6.42 5.82 -5.68
C VAL A 92 5.77 4.64 -6.39
N PHE A 93 5.55 3.55 -5.64
CA PHE A 93 4.78 2.39 -6.11
C PHE A 93 3.44 2.33 -5.40
N ALA A 94 2.35 2.20 -6.16
CA ALA A 94 1.01 1.99 -5.64
C ALA A 94 0.61 0.51 -5.77
N PHE A 95 0.11 -0.08 -4.70
CA PHE A 95 -0.40 -1.45 -4.67
C PHE A 95 -1.92 -1.47 -4.55
N ARG A 96 -2.57 -2.40 -5.25
CA ARG A 96 -4.01 -2.66 -5.13
C ARG A 96 -4.22 -3.88 -4.24
N PRO A 97 -5.01 -3.77 -3.16
CA PRO A 97 -5.33 -4.93 -2.35
C PRO A 97 -6.02 -6.03 -3.18
N ILE A 98 -5.57 -7.27 -3.00
CA ILE A 98 -6.16 -8.45 -3.64
C ILE A 98 -7.32 -9.04 -2.82
N GLY A 99 -7.45 -8.61 -1.57
CA GLY A 99 -8.44 -9.10 -0.61
C GLY A 99 -8.37 -8.39 0.74
N ARG A 100 -9.07 -8.94 1.73
CA ARG A 100 -9.07 -8.45 3.11
C ARG A 100 -9.03 -9.60 4.11
N ALA A 101 -8.41 -9.35 5.25
CA ALA A 101 -8.57 -10.19 6.42
C ALA A 101 -9.99 -10.07 6.97
N ARG A 102 -10.55 -11.18 7.46
CA ARG A 102 -11.80 -11.25 8.20
C ARG A 102 -11.55 -11.94 9.53
N VAL A 103 -11.77 -11.22 10.62
CA VAL A 103 -11.35 -11.62 11.97
C VAL A 103 -12.49 -11.38 12.95
N GLY A 104 -12.95 -12.43 13.62
CA GLY A 104 -14.05 -12.33 14.59
C GLY A 104 -13.66 -11.69 15.94
N SER A 105 -12.37 -11.53 16.20
CA SER A 105 -11.83 -10.96 17.45
C SER A 105 -11.51 -9.48 17.29
N ARG A 106 -11.79 -8.70 18.33
CA ARG A 106 -11.35 -7.29 18.44
C ARG A 106 -9.90 -7.15 18.90
N GLU A 107 -9.41 -8.15 19.62
CA GLU A 107 -8.03 -8.23 20.08
C GLU A 107 -7.27 -9.21 19.19
N VAL A 108 -6.14 -8.77 18.66
CA VAL A 108 -5.29 -9.58 17.80
C VAL A 108 -3.93 -9.75 18.46
N PRO A 109 -3.30 -10.94 18.35
CA PRO A 109 -1.96 -11.14 18.87
C PRO A 109 -0.96 -10.19 18.24
N ARG A 110 0.11 -9.89 18.98
CA ARG A 110 1.15 -8.94 18.54
C ARG A 110 1.99 -9.39 17.33
N HIS A 111 1.98 -10.68 17.04
CA HIS A 111 2.79 -11.31 16.00
C HIS A 111 2.29 -12.73 15.73
N TRP A 112 2.30 -13.17 14.48
CA TRP A 112 1.81 -14.48 14.05
C TRP A 112 2.47 -15.67 14.78
N THR A 113 3.75 -15.54 15.17
CA THR A 113 4.48 -16.62 15.88
C THR A 113 3.91 -16.99 17.24
N VAL A 114 3.07 -16.13 17.83
CA VAL A 114 2.41 -16.36 19.12
C VAL A 114 0.89 -16.36 18.98
N SER A 115 0.39 -16.51 17.75
CA SER A 115 -1.04 -16.49 17.44
C SER A 115 -1.55 -17.88 17.13
N ASP A 116 -2.61 -18.28 17.82
CA ASP A 116 -3.47 -19.40 17.43
C ASP A 116 -4.82 -18.90 16.86
N LEU A 117 -4.93 -17.59 16.59
CA LEU A 117 -6.17 -16.98 16.12
C LEU A 117 -6.50 -17.49 14.72
N GLU A 118 -7.69 -18.07 14.59
CA GLU A 118 -8.26 -18.47 13.30
C GLU A 118 -9.11 -17.35 12.70
N GLY A 119 -9.16 -17.31 11.38
CA GLY A 119 -9.98 -16.37 10.62
C GLY A 119 -9.85 -16.63 9.14
N GLU A 120 -10.18 -15.64 8.34
CA GLU A 120 -10.28 -15.79 6.88
C GLU A 120 -9.51 -14.68 6.16
N ILE A 121 -8.98 -15.02 4.99
CA ILE A 121 -8.55 -14.07 3.97
C ILE A 121 -9.56 -14.18 2.83
N GLU A 122 -10.38 -13.16 2.68
CA GLU A 122 -11.34 -13.05 1.59
C GLU A 122 -10.68 -12.31 0.42
N LEU A 123 -10.38 -13.03 -0.65
CA LEU A 123 -9.89 -12.45 -1.89
C LEU A 123 -11.04 -11.96 -2.77
N LEU A 124 -10.74 -10.99 -3.64
CA LEU A 124 -11.63 -10.62 -4.72
C LEU A 124 -11.92 -11.86 -5.59
N PRO A 125 -13.17 -12.07 -6.06
CA PRO A 125 -13.55 -13.28 -6.81
C PRO A 125 -12.65 -13.60 -8.01
N PHE A 126 -12.11 -12.57 -8.67
CA PHE A 126 -11.16 -12.72 -9.77
C PHE A 126 -9.91 -13.55 -9.42
N TYR A 127 -9.48 -13.54 -8.16
CA TYR A 127 -8.29 -14.27 -7.69
C TYR A 127 -8.58 -15.70 -7.22
N GLU A 128 -9.84 -16.18 -7.23
CA GLU A 128 -10.18 -17.54 -6.83
C GLU A 128 -9.30 -18.63 -7.50
N PRO A 129 -9.06 -18.60 -8.83
CA PRO A 129 -8.21 -19.61 -9.47
C PRO A 129 -6.75 -19.61 -8.98
N ALA A 130 -6.27 -18.53 -8.35
CA ALA A 130 -4.91 -18.42 -7.82
C ALA A 130 -4.74 -19.15 -6.46
N LEU A 131 -5.84 -19.55 -5.81
CA LEU A 131 -5.81 -20.35 -4.59
C LEU A 131 -5.70 -21.87 -4.86
N ARG A 132 -5.67 -22.27 -6.13
CA ARG A 132 -5.48 -23.68 -6.51
C ARG A 132 -4.17 -24.20 -5.94
N GLU A 133 -4.13 -25.50 -5.63
CA GLU A 133 -3.02 -26.20 -4.98
C GLU A 133 -2.66 -25.75 -3.55
N LEU A 134 -3.34 -24.74 -2.98
CA LEU A 134 -3.27 -24.49 -1.54
C LEU A 134 -4.11 -25.54 -0.81
N GLU A 135 -3.44 -26.33 0.01
CA GLU A 135 -4.04 -27.44 0.75
C GLU A 135 -3.95 -27.18 2.24
N ARG A 136 -4.85 -27.81 3.01
CA ARG A 136 -4.83 -27.78 4.47
C ARG A 136 -3.45 -28.20 5.00
N GLY A 137 -2.97 -27.50 6.01
CA GLY A 137 -1.67 -27.72 6.67
C GLY A 137 -0.49 -27.03 5.98
N ARG A 138 -0.66 -26.50 4.75
CA ARG A 138 0.39 -25.69 4.13
C ARG A 138 0.54 -24.36 4.86
N LYS A 139 1.78 -23.88 4.96
CA LYS A 139 2.06 -22.52 5.42
C LYS A 139 2.19 -21.57 4.25
N VAL A 140 1.66 -20.37 4.39
CA VAL A 140 1.77 -19.28 3.42
C VAL A 140 2.31 -18.03 4.08
N VAL A 141 3.10 -17.26 3.33
CA VAL A 141 3.47 -15.89 3.68
C VAL A 141 2.37 -14.98 3.14
N VAL A 142 1.80 -14.14 4.00
CA VAL A 142 0.79 -13.15 3.64
C VAL A 142 1.37 -11.77 3.86
N LEU A 143 1.34 -10.95 2.81
CA LEU A 143 1.71 -9.55 2.86
C LEU A 143 0.45 -8.70 2.96
N PHE A 144 0.44 -7.75 3.88
CA PHE A 144 -0.72 -6.90 4.15
C PHE A 144 -0.29 -5.47 4.46
N CYS A 145 -1.25 -4.54 4.44
CA CYS A 145 -1.01 -3.14 4.76
C CYS A 145 -1.46 -2.84 6.20
N PHE A 146 -0.63 -2.18 7.01
CA PHE A 146 -1.05 -1.57 8.27
C PHE A 146 -1.84 -0.30 7.96
N ASP A 147 -3.06 -0.46 7.43
CA ASP A 147 -3.95 0.60 6.95
C ASP A 147 -4.38 1.61 8.03
N ARG A 148 -4.09 1.31 9.30
CA ARG A 148 -4.40 2.14 10.48
C ARG A 148 -3.16 2.72 11.14
N SER A 149 -1.97 2.44 10.61
CA SER A 149 -0.76 3.10 11.08
C SER A 149 -0.81 4.58 10.73
N ARG A 150 -0.39 5.42 11.66
CA ARG A 150 -0.15 6.83 11.36
C ARG A 150 1.00 6.98 10.33
N PRO A 151 1.07 8.14 9.64
CA PRO A 151 2.20 8.45 8.77
C PRO A 151 3.55 8.29 9.49
N PHE A 152 4.55 7.84 8.73
CA PHE A 152 5.92 7.69 9.19
C PHE A 152 6.65 9.03 9.13
N GLU A 153 7.33 9.38 10.21
CA GLU A 153 8.07 10.64 10.37
C GLU A 153 9.54 10.38 10.71
N GLU A 154 10.40 11.40 10.66
CA GLU A 154 11.83 11.27 10.96
C GLU A 154 12.09 10.72 12.38
N GLY A 155 11.25 11.10 13.35
CA GLY A 155 11.31 10.58 14.72
C GLY A 155 11.08 9.07 14.83
N ASP A 156 10.50 8.43 13.80
CA ASP A 156 10.21 7.01 13.78
C ASP A 156 11.36 6.14 13.28
N LEU A 157 12.48 6.74 12.87
CA LEU A 157 13.69 6.01 12.49
C LEU A 157 14.18 5.11 13.61
N ARG A 158 13.95 5.52 14.87
CA ARG A 158 14.25 4.74 16.08
C ARG A 158 13.00 4.65 16.94
N GLN A 159 12.72 3.46 17.45
CA GLN A 159 11.51 3.17 18.21
C GLN A 159 11.84 2.29 19.40
N ILE A 160 11.00 2.34 20.44
CA ILE A 160 11.10 1.47 21.62
C ILE A 160 9.96 0.46 21.54
N PRO A 161 10.21 -0.80 21.09
CA PRO A 161 9.17 -1.81 21.08
C PRO A 161 8.71 -2.11 22.51
N PRO A 162 7.40 -2.18 22.78
CA PRO A 162 6.87 -2.38 24.14
C PRO A 162 7.42 -3.62 24.85
N HIS A 163 7.77 -4.67 24.09
CA HIS A 163 8.24 -5.95 24.61
C HIS A 163 9.76 -6.03 24.81
N ARG A 164 10.54 -5.05 24.32
CA ARG A 164 12.00 -5.01 24.51
C ARG A 164 12.44 -3.91 25.46
N GLY A 165 11.71 -2.79 25.51
CA GLY A 165 12.05 -1.65 26.37
C GLY A 165 13.35 -0.93 26.01
N VAL A 166 13.99 -1.31 24.89
CA VAL A 166 15.24 -0.73 24.39
C VAL A 166 14.97 -0.08 23.03
N GLU A 167 15.52 1.11 22.84
CA GLU A 167 15.43 1.85 21.58
C GLU A 167 16.29 1.20 20.49
N MET A 168 15.69 1.03 19.32
CA MET A 168 16.34 0.36 18.19
C MET A 168 15.82 0.91 16.87
N GLY A 169 16.61 0.76 15.80
CA GLY A 169 16.20 1.21 14.48
C GLY A 169 14.94 0.49 14.00
N VAL A 170 14.01 1.19 13.34
CA VAL A 170 12.72 0.64 12.91
C VAL A 170 12.86 -0.65 12.09
N PHE A 171 13.90 -0.76 11.26
CA PHE A 171 14.17 -1.95 10.44
C PHE A 171 14.64 -3.17 11.23
N SER A 172 15.04 -3.00 12.49
CA SER A 172 15.31 -4.11 13.42
C SER A 172 14.07 -4.55 14.20
N THR A 173 12.92 -3.93 13.96
CA THR A 173 11.65 -4.20 14.67
C THR A 173 10.56 -4.70 13.73
N CYS A 174 9.47 -5.20 14.30
CA CYS A 174 8.22 -5.49 13.58
C CYS A 174 7.15 -4.40 13.81
N SER A 175 7.54 -3.14 14.06
CA SER A 175 6.58 -2.04 14.29
C SER A 175 5.63 -1.85 13.09
N PRO A 176 4.36 -1.51 13.31
CA PRO A 176 3.45 -1.15 12.22
C PRO A 176 3.71 0.27 11.66
N VAL A 177 4.41 1.14 12.41
CA VAL A 177 4.79 2.49 11.96
C VAL A 177 6.15 2.42 11.27
N ARG A 178 6.15 2.45 9.93
CA ARG A 178 7.34 2.24 9.08
C ARG A 178 7.23 3.01 7.77
N PRO A 179 8.34 3.27 7.05
CA PRO A 179 8.32 4.04 5.80
C PRO A 179 7.33 3.50 4.77
N ASN A 180 7.27 2.17 4.62
CA ASN A 180 6.22 1.46 3.92
C ASN A 180 5.50 0.59 4.96
N PRO A 181 4.22 0.84 5.27
CA PRO A 181 3.46 0.15 6.33
C PRO A 181 3.04 -1.25 5.87
N ILE A 182 3.99 -2.08 5.44
CA ILE A 182 3.76 -3.46 5.00
C ILE A 182 4.04 -4.41 6.16
N GLY A 183 3.05 -5.24 6.47
CA GLY A 183 3.14 -6.35 7.40
C GLY A 183 3.38 -7.67 6.66
N MET A 184 3.93 -8.65 7.38
CA MET A 184 4.17 -10.00 6.89
C MET A 184 3.85 -11.02 7.98
N SER A 185 3.00 -11.98 7.65
CA SER A 185 2.65 -13.08 8.56
C SER A 185 2.81 -14.42 7.87
N VAL A 186 3.23 -15.43 8.62
CA VAL A 186 3.21 -16.83 8.17
C VAL A 186 1.99 -17.49 8.78
N LEU A 187 1.06 -17.93 7.93
CA LEU A 187 -0.22 -18.47 8.34
C LEU A 187 -0.36 -19.92 7.89
N GLU A 188 -1.01 -20.76 8.70
CA GLU A 188 -1.36 -22.13 8.33
C GLU A 188 -2.72 -22.14 7.61
N VAL A 189 -2.78 -22.76 6.44
CA VAL A 189 -4.00 -22.97 5.68
C VAL A 189 -4.85 -24.04 6.37
N LEU A 190 -6.08 -23.69 6.75
CA LEU A 190 -7.04 -24.63 7.31
C LEU A 190 -7.99 -25.18 6.26
N GLU A 191 -8.36 -24.33 5.29
CA GLU A 191 -9.33 -24.64 4.24
C GLU A 191 -9.32 -23.60 3.11
N VAL A 192 -9.66 -24.03 1.89
CA VAL A 192 -9.95 -23.14 0.75
C VAL A 192 -11.42 -23.30 0.35
N ARG A 193 -12.17 -22.20 0.27
CA ARG A 193 -13.59 -22.17 -0.14
C ARG A 193 -13.83 -21.02 -1.12
N GLY A 194 -13.93 -21.32 -2.42
CA GLY A 194 -14.05 -20.28 -3.46
C GLY A 194 -12.87 -19.30 -3.37
N SER A 195 -13.14 -17.99 -3.31
CA SER A 195 -12.12 -16.95 -3.12
C SER A 195 -11.70 -16.72 -1.67
N THR A 196 -12.09 -17.60 -0.74
CA THR A 196 -11.79 -17.44 0.69
C THR A 196 -10.80 -18.51 1.17
N LEU A 197 -9.76 -18.06 1.87
CA LEU A 197 -8.76 -18.90 2.51
C LEU A 197 -8.93 -18.83 4.03
N ARG A 198 -9.37 -19.92 4.66
CA ARG A 198 -9.42 -20.01 6.12
C ARG A 198 -8.03 -20.35 6.64
N VAL A 199 -7.57 -19.63 7.65
CA VAL A 199 -6.20 -19.68 8.14
C VAL A 199 -6.12 -19.65 9.67
N ARG A 200 -4.98 -20.11 10.21
CA ARG A 200 -4.57 -19.95 11.60
C ARG A 200 -3.28 -19.13 11.69
N GLY A 201 -3.13 -18.37 12.77
CA GLY A 201 -1.94 -17.57 13.07
C GLY A 201 -2.11 -16.08 12.80
N LEU A 202 -3.35 -15.60 12.68
CA LEU A 202 -3.63 -14.20 12.33
C LEU A 202 -3.18 -13.24 13.43
N ASP A 203 -2.59 -12.12 13.03
CA ASP A 203 -2.12 -11.01 13.87
C ASP A 203 -2.53 -9.64 13.29
N MET A 204 -3.56 -9.65 12.45
CA MET A 204 -4.10 -8.49 11.74
C MET A 204 -5.57 -8.27 12.11
N LEU A 205 -6.00 -7.01 12.05
CA LEU A 205 -7.36 -6.63 12.43
C LEU A 205 -8.36 -6.99 11.33
N ASP A 206 -9.63 -7.09 11.69
CA ASP A 206 -10.72 -7.29 10.73
C ASP A 206 -10.71 -6.18 9.66
N GLY A 207 -10.80 -6.55 8.39
CA GLY A 207 -10.79 -5.63 7.24
C GLY A 207 -9.41 -5.21 6.76
N THR A 208 -8.31 -5.63 7.41
CA THR A 208 -6.94 -5.29 6.99
C THR A 208 -6.69 -5.69 5.52
N PRO A 209 -6.20 -4.78 4.66
CA PRO A 209 -5.97 -5.06 3.24
C PRO A 209 -4.84 -6.07 3.01
N ILE A 210 -5.11 -7.08 2.18
CA ILE A 210 -4.12 -8.08 1.75
C ILE A 210 -3.50 -7.63 0.42
N LEU A 211 -2.17 -7.61 0.36
CA LEU A 211 -1.41 -7.22 -0.81
C LEU A 211 -0.97 -8.44 -1.64
N ASP A 212 -0.58 -9.53 -0.99
CA ASP A 212 -0.05 -10.70 -1.67
C ASP A 212 -0.06 -11.96 -0.79
N ILE A 213 0.00 -13.15 -1.42
CA ILE A 213 0.11 -14.45 -0.77
C ILE A 213 1.18 -15.28 -1.49
N LYS A 214 2.12 -15.85 -0.75
CA LYS A 214 3.22 -16.67 -1.27
C LYS A 214 3.35 -17.99 -0.52
N PRO A 215 3.86 -19.06 -1.13
CA PRO A 215 4.20 -20.28 -0.39
C PRO A 215 5.29 -19.98 0.64
N PHE A 216 5.16 -20.52 1.85
CA PHE A 216 6.24 -20.48 2.83
C PHE A 216 7.24 -21.60 2.54
N ALA A 217 8.48 -21.22 2.22
CA ALA A 217 9.57 -22.17 2.06
C ALA A 217 10.36 -22.26 3.37
N GLU A 218 10.23 -23.37 4.09
CA GLU A 218 11.21 -23.72 5.11
C GLU A 218 12.53 -24.01 4.37
N GLY A 219 13.61 -23.32 4.75
CA GLY A 219 14.91 -23.50 4.12
C GLY A 219 15.23 -24.98 4.05
N ARG A 220 15.65 -25.48 2.87
CA ARG A 220 16.13 -26.86 2.75
C ARG A 220 17.31 -26.99 3.72
N GLY A 221 17.10 -27.65 4.86
CA GLY A 221 18.19 -28.14 5.66
C GLY A 221 18.96 -29.10 4.77
N GLU A 222 20.14 -28.69 4.30
CA GLU A 222 21.12 -29.63 3.79
C GLU A 222 21.40 -30.60 4.95
N SER A 223 20.91 -31.83 4.79
CA SER A 223 21.20 -32.97 5.68
C SER A 223 22.49 -33.63 5.26
#